data_AF-D9SSY6-F1
#
_entry.id   AF-D9SSY6-F1
#
_cell.length_a   1.000
_cell.length_b   1.000
_cell.length_c   1.000
_cell.angle_alpha   90.00
_cell.angle_beta   90.00
_cell.angle_gamma   90.00
#
_symmetry.space_group_name_H-M   'P 1'
#
loop_
_entity.id
_entity.type
_entity.pdbx_description
1 polymer ?
#
loop_
_entity_poly.entity_id
_entity_poly.type
_entity_poly.pdbx_seq_one_letter_code
_entity_poly.pdbx_strand_id
1 'polypeptide(L)'
;MKNTNIYIIFKTENIILENLSIDFIRRIQKLKTGFSEEFEFPKAQWNSLRNKLPVTYNIYDTTLFKIAENLIVAKHLRHRTTDESLYDLIENNPSYRFYPKSFYYSKGGPYYESKRE
;
A
#
# COMPACT_ATOMS: atom_id res chain seq x y z
N MET A 1 6.58 -16.74 -12.06
CA MET A 1 6.29 -15.30 -12.26
C MET A 1 7.50 -14.51 -11.77
N LYS A 2 7.95 -13.47 -12.47
CA LYS A 2 9.05 -12.62 -11.96
C LYS A 2 8.49 -11.73 -10.85
N ASN A 3 8.99 -11.88 -9.64
CA ASN A 3 8.65 -10.96 -8.55
C ASN A 3 9.17 -9.57 -8.92
N THR A 4 8.31 -8.56 -8.85
CA THR A 4 8.69 -7.19 -9.21
C THR A 4 9.28 -6.50 -7.98
N ASN A 5 10.35 -5.71 -8.17
CA ASN A 5 10.95 -4.95 -7.09
C ASN A 5 9.94 -3.92 -6.53
N ILE A 6 9.86 -3.80 -5.21
CA ILE A 6 8.91 -2.92 -4.54
C ILE A 6 8.98 -1.45 -4.97
N TYR A 7 10.16 -0.90 -5.26
CA TYR A 7 10.27 0.51 -5.69
C TYR A 7 9.70 0.73 -7.09
N ILE A 8 9.78 -0.29 -7.94
CA ILE A 8 9.12 -0.25 -9.25
C ILE A 8 7.61 -0.23 -9.03
N ILE A 9 7.09 -1.06 -8.13
CA ILE A 9 5.66 -1.07 -7.78
C ILE A 9 5.24 0.29 -7.22
N PHE A 10 5.96 0.84 -6.25
CA PHE A 10 5.67 2.15 -5.68
C PHE A 10 5.67 3.26 -6.72
N LYS A 11 6.63 3.25 -7.65
CA LYS A 11 6.67 4.22 -8.75
C LYS A 11 5.47 4.06 -9.69
N THR A 12 5.11 2.83 -10.05
CA THR A 12 3.99 2.55 -10.96
C THR A 12 2.64 2.91 -10.32
N GLU A 13 2.47 2.61 -9.04
CA GLU A 13 1.24 2.87 -8.27
C GLU A 13 1.20 4.30 -7.68
N ASN A 14 2.18 5.14 -8.01
CA ASN A 14 2.33 6.50 -7.49
C ASN A 14 2.25 6.58 -5.95
N ILE A 15 2.93 5.66 -5.27
CA ILE A 15 3.09 5.65 -3.81
C ILE A 15 4.29 6.53 -3.45
N ILE A 16 4.00 7.71 -2.92
CA ILE A 16 5.01 8.69 -2.49
C ILE A 16 5.21 8.54 -0.98
N LEU A 17 6.42 8.18 -0.56
CA LEU A 17 6.71 7.91 0.85
C LEU A 17 7.03 9.17 1.65
N GLU A 18 7.63 10.18 1.00
CA GLU A 18 8.20 11.36 1.67
C GLU A 18 7.15 12.29 2.33
N ASN A 19 5.85 12.11 2.02
CA ASN A 19 4.77 12.97 2.52
C ASN A 19 3.77 12.24 3.42
N LEU A 20 4.02 10.97 3.74
CA LEU A 20 3.09 10.21 4.58
C LEU A 20 3.15 10.71 6.02
N SER A 21 1.98 10.78 6.68
CA SER A 21 1.92 11.10 8.10
C SER A 21 2.14 9.85 8.97
N ILE A 22 2.59 10.04 10.21
CA ILE A 22 2.70 8.96 11.21
C ILE A 22 1.36 8.21 11.35
N ASP A 23 0.25 8.95 11.43
CA ASP A 23 -1.07 8.37 11.62
C ASP A 23 -1.53 7.54 10.42
N PHE A 24 -1.22 8.01 9.20
CA PHE A 24 -1.43 7.23 7.98
C PHE A 24 -0.67 5.90 8.04
N ILE A 25 0.63 5.93 8.33
CA ILE A 25 1.45 4.71 8.43
C ILE A 25 0.94 3.77 9.51
N ARG A 26 0.53 4.27 10.68
CA ARG A 26 -0.05 3.44 11.75
C ARG A 26 -1.34 2.75 11.31
N ARG A 27 -2.17 3.43 10.50
CA ARG A 27 -3.41 2.85 9.95
C ARG A 27 -3.10 1.81 8.89
N ILE A 28 -2.16 2.10 7.98
CA ILE A 28 -1.69 1.14 6.97
C ILE A 28 -1.07 -0.10 7.62
N GLN A 29 -0.20 0.06 8.63
CA GLN A 29 0.38 -1.06 9.36
C GLN A 29 -0.68 -1.98 9.99
N LYS A 30 -1.77 -1.38 10.52
CA LYS A 30 -2.88 -2.11 11.16
C LYS A 30 -3.91 -2.64 10.16
N LEU A 31 -3.78 -2.35 8.88
CA LEU A 31 -4.70 -2.81 7.84
C LEU A 31 -4.69 -4.34 7.79
N LYS A 32 -5.86 -4.93 8.01
CA LYS A 32 -6.10 -6.38 7.93
C LYS A 32 -7.02 -6.63 6.75
N THR A 33 -6.52 -7.37 5.76
CA THR A 33 -7.27 -7.76 4.58
C THR A 33 -7.02 -9.24 4.30
N GLY A 34 -7.89 -9.87 3.51
CA GLY A 34 -7.65 -11.22 2.98
C GLY A 34 -6.73 -11.23 1.75
N PHE A 35 -6.19 -10.08 1.35
CA PHE A 35 -5.33 -9.92 0.18
C PHE A 35 -3.87 -9.77 0.59
N SER A 36 -2.98 -10.23 -0.29
CA SER A 36 -1.54 -10.20 -0.14
C SER A 36 -0.92 -9.88 -1.51
N GLU A 37 0.26 -9.29 -1.48
CA GLU A 37 1.01 -8.95 -2.69
C GLU A 37 2.39 -9.58 -2.66
N GLU A 38 2.73 -10.25 -3.76
CA GLU A 38 4.06 -10.80 -3.97
C GLU A 38 4.98 -9.74 -4.59
N PHE A 39 6.08 -9.44 -3.92
CA PHE A 39 7.10 -8.52 -4.41
C PHE A 39 8.48 -8.90 -3.90
N GLU A 40 9.49 -8.43 -4.62
CA GLU A 40 10.87 -8.49 -4.15
C GLU A 40 11.21 -7.27 -3.31
N PHE A 41 11.72 -7.52 -2.11
CA PHE A 41 12.26 -6.48 -1.25
C PHE A 41 13.71 -6.81 -0.85
N PRO A 42 14.69 -6.46 -1.69
CA PRO A 42 16.10 -6.75 -1.41
C PRO A 42 16.59 -6.04 -0.16
N LYS A 43 17.30 -6.75 0.74
CA LYS A 43 17.84 -6.20 2.02
C LYS A 43 18.54 -4.85 1.88
N ALA A 44 19.27 -4.65 0.79
CA ALA A 44 19.96 -3.38 0.50
C ALA A 44 19.02 -2.15 0.48
N GLN A 45 17.74 -2.35 0.17
CA GLN A 45 16.77 -1.28 0.06
C GLN A 45 15.91 -1.07 1.32
N TRP A 46 16.12 -1.86 2.37
CA TRP A 46 15.33 -1.80 3.61
C TRP A 46 15.63 -0.52 4.38
N ASN A 47 16.91 -0.15 4.44
CA ASN A 47 17.35 1.10 5.05
C ASN A 47 16.75 2.31 4.33
N SER A 48 16.65 2.26 3.00
CA SER A 48 16.02 3.33 2.22
C SER A 48 14.55 3.51 2.58
N LEU A 49 13.77 2.42 2.68
CA LEU A 49 12.36 2.53 3.08
C LEU A 49 12.23 2.98 4.54
N ARG A 50 13.05 2.43 5.44
CA ARG A 50 13.05 2.80 6.86
C ARG A 50 13.32 4.30 7.05
N ASN A 51 14.26 4.86 6.28
CA ASN A 51 14.62 6.29 6.38
C ASN A 51 13.58 7.23 5.75
N LYS A 52 12.76 6.75 4.81
CA LYS A 52 11.70 7.55 4.17
C LYS A 52 10.39 7.52 4.94
N LEU A 53 10.16 6.49 5.75
CA LEU A 53 8.97 6.42 6.57
C LEU A 53 9.06 7.42 7.73
N PRO A 54 7.97 8.14 8.05
CA PRO A 54 7.91 9.09 9.16
C PRO A 54 7.86 8.37 10.51
N VAL A 55 8.87 7.58 10.87
CA VAL A 55 8.84 6.69 12.05
C VAL A 55 10.07 6.92 12.92
N THR A 56 9.83 7.19 14.20
CA THR A 56 10.89 7.60 15.15
C THR A 56 11.58 6.43 15.86
N TYR A 57 11.09 5.21 15.68
CA TYR A 57 11.58 4.02 16.36
C TYR A 57 12.16 3.00 15.38
N ASN A 58 13.02 2.13 15.90
CA ASN A 58 13.64 1.07 15.11
C ASN A 58 12.58 0.05 14.67
N ILE A 59 12.13 0.14 13.41
CA ILE A 59 11.09 -0.73 12.86
C ILE A 59 11.69 -2.08 12.50
N TYR A 60 11.17 -3.16 13.09
CA TYR A 60 11.56 -4.51 12.71
C TYR A 60 11.32 -4.77 11.23
N ASP A 61 12.22 -5.54 10.68
CA ASP A 61 12.21 -5.98 9.31
C ASP A 61 10.82 -6.51 8.86
N THR A 62 10.22 -7.43 9.61
CA THR A 62 8.88 -7.96 9.31
C THR A 62 7.79 -6.90 9.26
N THR A 63 7.89 -5.87 10.10
CA THR A 63 6.95 -4.75 10.12
C THR A 63 7.12 -3.86 8.90
N LEU A 64 8.38 -3.61 8.50
CA LEU A 64 8.69 -2.84 7.31
C LEU A 64 8.11 -3.50 6.05
N PHE A 65 8.31 -4.82 5.91
CA PHE A 65 7.72 -5.60 4.83
C PHE A 65 6.20 -5.51 4.83
N LYS A 66 5.56 -5.62 6.01
CA LYS A 66 4.10 -5.55 6.10
C LYS A 66 3.53 -4.18 5.78
N ILE A 67 4.20 -3.09 6.17
CA ILE A 67 3.82 -1.73 5.78
C ILE A 67 3.88 -1.62 4.25
N ALA A 68 5.00 -2.06 3.67
CA ALA A 68 5.23 -2.08 2.23
C ALA A 68 4.09 -2.80 1.47
N GLU A 69 3.79 -4.03 1.87
CA GLU A 69 2.68 -4.81 1.30
C GLU A 69 1.34 -4.08 1.44
N ASN A 70 1.04 -3.58 2.64
CA ASN A 70 -0.23 -2.94 2.93
C ASN A 70 -0.41 -1.62 2.16
N LEU A 71 0.67 -0.88 1.85
CA LEU A 71 0.60 0.29 0.96
C LEU A 71 0.11 -0.09 -0.44
N ILE A 72 0.65 -1.18 -1.00
CA ILE A 72 0.26 -1.69 -2.32
C ILE A 72 -1.19 -2.20 -2.28
N VAL A 73 -1.52 -3.04 -1.30
CA VAL A 73 -2.87 -3.57 -1.11
C VAL A 73 -3.89 -2.43 -0.94
N ALA A 74 -3.55 -1.37 -0.20
CA ALA A 74 -4.45 -0.22 -0.03
C ALA A 74 -4.66 0.57 -1.33
N LYS A 75 -3.67 0.64 -2.23
CA LYS A 75 -3.83 1.22 -3.57
C LYS A 75 -4.72 0.37 -4.49
N HIS A 76 -4.65 -0.96 -4.34
CA HIS A 76 -5.45 -1.90 -5.13
C HIS A 76 -6.87 -2.13 -4.60
N LEU A 77 -7.13 -1.84 -3.32
CA LEU A 77 -8.47 -1.86 -2.76
C LEU A 77 -9.24 -0.62 -3.21
N ARG A 78 -10.18 -0.81 -4.13
CA ARG A 78 -11.01 0.25 -4.71
C ARG A 78 -12.38 0.27 -4.08
N HIS A 79 -12.84 1.46 -3.70
CA HIS A 79 -14.18 1.63 -3.14
C HIS A 79 -15.22 1.39 -4.24
N ARG A 80 -16.21 0.53 -3.99
CA ARG A 80 -17.17 0.08 -5.01
C ARG A 80 -17.98 1.22 -5.63
N THR A 81 -18.22 2.29 -4.88
CA THR A 81 -19.10 3.38 -5.30
C THR A 81 -18.34 4.54 -5.93
N THR A 82 -17.14 4.84 -5.45
CA THR A 82 -16.37 6.04 -5.86
C THR A 82 -15.12 5.70 -6.65
N ASP A 83 -14.72 4.43 -6.69
CA ASP A 83 -13.49 3.91 -7.31
C ASP A 83 -12.18 4.51 -6.76
N GLU A 84 -12.27 5.27 -5.67
CA GLU A 84 -11.12 5.75 -4.92
C GLU A 84 -10.42 4.59 -4.24
N SER A 85 -9.08 4.65 -4.20
CA SER A 85 -8.33 3.63 -3.47
C SER A 85 -8.47 3.83 -1.96
N LEU A 86 -8.38 2.74 -1.19
CA LEU A 86 -8.35 2.81 0.26
C LEU A 86 -7.19 3.69 0.74
N TYR A 87 -6.06 3.65 0.04
CA TYR A 87 -4.93 4.53 0.29
C TYR A 87 -5.38 6.00 0.26
N ASP A 88 -6.00 6.45 -0.84
CA ASP A 88 -6.36 7.86 -1.03
C ASP A 88 -7.44 8.28 -0.02
N LEU A 89 -8.38 7.39 0.30
CA LEU A 89 -9.41 7.63 1.32
C LEU A 89 -8.83 7.78 2.72
N ILE A 90 -7.82 6.99 3.08
CA ILE A 90 -7.14 7.09 4.39
C ILE A 90 -6.27 8.36 4.44
N GLU A 91 -5.58 8.69 3.36
CA GLU A 91 -4.70 9.86 3.26
C GLU A 91 -5.49 11.17 3.35
N ASN A 92 -6.56 11.28 2.57
CA ASN A 92 -7.38 12.50 2.51
C ASN A 92 -8.39 12.62 3.66
N ASN A 93 -8.68 11.52 4.36
CA ASN A 93 -9.60 11.52 5.50
C ASN A 93 -9.04 10.71 6.68
N PRO A 94 -8.42 11.38 7.66
CA PRO A 94 -7.88 10.76 8.88
C PRO A 94 -8.90 9.94 9.67
N SER A 95 -10.19 10.30 9.58
CA SER A 95 -11.31 9.64 10.27
C SER A 95 -11.96 8.53 9.46
N TYR A 96 -11.48 8.25 8.24
CA TYR A 96 -12.07 7.22 7.37
C TYR A 96 -12.07 5.85 8.07
N ARG A 97 -13.20 5.13 7.98
CA ARG A 97 -13.34 3.81 8.59
C ARG A 97 -13.42 2.76 7.51
N PHE A 98 -12.48 1.81 7.51
CA PHE A 98 -12.43 0.74 6.52
C PHE A 98 -13.52 -0.30 6.78
N TYR A 99 -14.35 -0.55 5.76
CA TYR A 99 -15.37 -1.59 5.75
C TYR A 99 -15.11 -2.52 4.55
N PRO A 100 -14.59 -3.75 4.76
CA PRO A 100 -14.17 -4.63 3.67
C PRO A 100 -15.22 -4.86 2.58
N LYS A 101 -16.50 -4.93 2.94
CA LYS A 101 -17.61 -5.14 1.99
C LYS A 101 -17.78 -3.98 1.00
N SER A 102 -17.34 -2.78 1.36
CA SER A 102 -17.42 -1.59 0.50
C SER A 102 -16.34 -1.56 -0.58
N PHE A 103 -15.40 -2.52 -0.58
CA PHE A 103 -14.26 -2.53 -1.48
C PHE A 103 -14.24 -3.77 -2.38
N TYR A 104 -13.55 -3.64 -3.51
CA TYR A 104 -13.14 -4.73 -4.37
C TYR A 104 -11.64 -4.62 -4.65
N TYR A 105 -11.01 -5.73 -5.01
CA TYR A 105 -9.58 -5.76 -5.31
C TYR A 105 -9.37 -5.60 -6.81
N SER A 106 -8.59 -4.61 -7.22
CA SER A 106 -8.22 -4.39 -8.61
C SER A 106 -6.71 -4.25 -8.72
N LYS A 107 -6.05 -5.24 -9.34
CA LYS A 107 -4.64 -5.14 -9.71
C LYS A 107 -4.52 -4.32 -10.97
N GLY A 108 -3.78 -3.22 -10.87
CA GLY A 108 -3.70 -2.22 -11.91
C GLY A 108 -4.74 -1.14 -11.69
N GLY A 109 -4.26 0.11 -11.67
CA GLY A 109 -5.09 1.30 -11.55
C GLY A 109 -6.12 1.44 -12.67
N PRO A 110 -6.76 2.62 -12.81
CA PRO A 110 -7.84 2.85 -13.79
C PRO A 110 -7.46 2.60 -15.28
N TYR A 111 -6.21 2.24 -15.56
CA TYR A 111 -5.68 1.92 -16.89
C TYR A 111 -5.40 0.43 -17.13
N TYR A 112 -5.68 -0.46 -16.18
CA TYR A 112 -5.66 -1.89 -16.46
C TYR A 112 -7.01 -2.31 -17.03
N GLU A 113 -7.12 -2.19 -18.34
CA GLU A 113 -8.20 -2.85 -19.09
C GLU A 113 -8.26 -4.31 -18.69
N SER A 114 -9.41 -4.68 -18.13
CA SER A 114 -9.76 -6.05 -17.85
C SER A 114 -9.69 -6.84 -19.15
N LYS A 115 -8.65 -7.66 -19.33
CA LYS A 115 -8.80 -8.86 -20.13
C LYS A 115 -9.72 -9.80 -19.35
N ARG A 116 -11.03 -9.60 -19.55
CA ARG A 116 -12.04 -10.62 -19.31
C ARG A 116 -11.88 -11.63 -20.44
N GLU A 117 -11.32 -12.79 -20.12
CA GLU A 117 -11.58 -14.03 -20.87
C GLU A 117 -12.84 -14.68 -20.32
#